data_AF-A0A962B1S9-F1
#
_entry.id   AF-A0A962B1S9-F1
#
_cell.length_a   1.000
_cell.length_b   1.000
_cell.length_c   1.000
_cell.angle_alpha   90.00
_cell.angle_beta   90.00
_cell.angle_gamma   90.00
#
_symmetry.space_group_name_H-M   'P 1'
#
loop_
_entity.id
_entity.type
_entity.pdbx_description
1 polymer ?
#
loop_
_entity_poly.entity_id
_entity_poly.type
_entity_poly.pdbx_seq_one_letter_code
_entity_poly.pdbx_strand_id
1 'polypeptide(L)'
;MKGTSRTMVADAGPRRHSVDVYTTLPMQRLSGMAFTERLTPFRVLMGALAIWLVAFVLAPVSPRWPQSGWPILALLSGYGFLVLGFVLPALFGIRFKRLDVKSDRLAIVFRICLLLAVVGVGARLIDYFVIRGIDLDDNVFEMRRALSSTGSSFVSVVAALLTPFGLAALLLAAIGRHLGIFKRIGIVPLVVASSAPALTVLLASRTQLLALGLCIFVTFALLARRIRPGQVALASAAAFLAILVFSYMFIWRLEQMGISYQFASRYSAYTHVVPLAPWYLDMVDASGSAGALLVAFASLFQYALSGTFEFFYLLELKDGNFAHGDYQFFIIAKLVAVFAGKSSTAATQVIDVINPRVGVFQSFFGPAYIDFGYFFPVFCIAYGFVAEMARLSARAGNPYAFPLYVFTLMQIMLVPMVSGLLMGAGVISNLAFAGLALLATFYNQLKRAGR
;
A
#
# COMPACT_ATOMS: atom_id res chain seq x y z
N MET A 1 14.38 74.73 55.84
CA MET A 1 15.34 73.65 56.12
C MET A 1 15.09 72.51 55.13
N LYS A 2 16.13 72.16 54.34
CA LYS A 2 16.48 70.85 53.73
C LYS A 2 15.31 70.01 53.18
N GLY A 3 15.09 69.80 51.88
CA GLY A 3 16.04 69.52 50.79
C GLY A 3 16.28 68.00 50.70
N THR A 4 15.90 67.34 49.59
CA THR A 4 16.75 66.38 48.84
C THR A 4 16.03 65.75 47.65
N SER A 5 16.81 65.67 46.57
CA SER A 5 16.59 65.00 45.30
C SER A 5 16.70 63.47 45.40
N ARG A 6 16.13 62.76 44.42
CA ARG A 6 16.57 61.41 43.98
C ARG A 6 16.04 61.16 42.56
N THR A 7 16.83 61.51 41.55
CA THR A 7 17.67 60.61 40.71
C THR A 7 16.92 59.50 39.99
N MET A 8 16.77 59.71 38.67
CA MET A 8 16.64 58.66 37.66
C MET A 8 17.88 57.76 37.69
N VAL A 9 17.68 56.45 37.60
CA VAL A 9 18.70 55.50 37.14
C VAL A 9 18.05 54.66 36.06
N ALA A 10 18.55 54.85 34.84
CA ALA A 10 18.38 53.93 33.73
C ALA A 10 19.26 52.70 34.00
N ASP A 11 18.68 51.50 33.90
CA ASP A 11 19.47 50.28 33.77
C ASP A 11 18.92 49.46 32.59
N ALA A 12 19.61 49.62 31.47
CA ALA A 12 19.40 48.89 30.23
C ALA A 12 20.31 47.67 30.22
N GLY A 13 19.88 46.59 30.87
CA GLY A 13 20.50 45.28 30.71
C GLY A 13 19.86 44.52 29.54
N PRO A 14 20.63 44.08 28.52
CA PRO A 14 20.09 43.17 27.51
C PRO A 14 19.89 41.80 28.16
N ARG A 15 18.64 41.49 28.54
CA ARG A 15 18.23 40.12 28.85
C ARG A 15 18.37 39.29 27.57
N ARG A 16 19.51 38.60 27.44
CA ARG A 16 19.68 37.46 26.54
C ARG A 16 18.68 36.39 26.96
N HIS A 17 17.47 36.49 26.40
CA HIS A 17 16.53 35.38 26.30
C HIS A 17 17.11 34.36 25.32
N SER A 18 18.09 33.58 25.78
CA SER A 18 18.37 32.26 25.20
C SER A 18 17.21 31.35 25.61
N VAL A 19 16.12 31.51 24.89
CA VAL A 19 14.98 30.60 24.93
C VAL A 19 15.43 29.34 24.21
N ASP A 20 16.23 28.51 24.89
CA ASP A 20 16.37 27.10 24.55
C ASP A 20 15.05 26.41 24.92
N VAL A 21 13.99 26.75 24.18
CA VAL A 21 12.74 26.00 24.15
C VAL A 21 12.97 24.77 23.28
N TYR A 22 13.82 23.89 23.79
CA TYR A 22 13.60 22.46 23.56
C TYR A 22 12.43 22.06 24.45
N THR A 23 11.22 22.50 24.08
CA THR A 23 9.99 21.96 24.66
C THR A 23 10.00 20.46 24.45
N THR A 24 10.36 19.73 25.51
CA THR A 24 9.96 18.35 25.67
C THR A 24 8.44 18.33 25.50
N LEU A 25 7.98 17.58 24.51
CA LEU A 25 6.55 17.44 24.23
C LEU A 25 5.84 17.08 25.54
N PRO A 26 4.71 17.73 25.91
CA PRO A 26 4.03 17.44 27.17
C PRO A 26 3.78 15.93 27.26
N MET A 27 4.43 15.28 28.25
CA MET A 27 4.58 13.82 28.38
C MET A 27 3.25 13.05 28.34
N GLN A 28 2.13 13.72 28.66
CA GLN A 28 0.77 13.16 28.66
C GLN A 28 0.13 12.98 27.27
N ARG A 29 0.62 13.63 26.20
CA ARG A 29 0.04 13.40 24.84
C ARG A 29 0.59 12.15 24.15
N LEU A 30 1.73 11.64 24.61
CA LEU A 30 2.42 10.49 24.01
C LEU A 30 2.16 9.18 24.79
N SER A 31 1.55 9.21 25.98
CA SER A 31 1.27 8.02 26.81
C SER A 31 0.05 7.22 26.34
N GLY A 32 -0.63 7.66 25.28
CA GLY A 32 -1.80 6.98 24.75
C GLY A 32 -1.95 7.18 23.25
N MET A 33 -1.19 6.44 22.44
CA MET A 33 -1.60 6.17 21.06
C MET A 33 -2.76 5.15 21.06
N ALA A 34 -3.85 5.52 21.74
CA ALA A 34 -5.09 4.76 21.85
C ALA A 34 -5.70 4.44 20.48
N PHE A 35 -5.24 5.11 19.41
CA PHE A 35 -5.65 4.78 18.06
C PHE A 35 -5.11 3.44 17.53
N THR A 36 -3.92 3.01 17.96
CA THR A 36 -3.36 1.70 17.54
C THR A 36 -4.09 0.51 18.16
N GLU A 37 -4.94 0.76 19.16
CA GLU A 37 -5.82 -0.24 19.74
C GLU A 37 -7.17 -0.34 19.03
N ARG A 38 -7.53 0.64 18.18
CA ARG A 38 -8.78 0.63 17.42
C ARG A 38 -8.68 -0.25 16.19
N LEU A 39 -7.64 -0.03 15.39
CA LEU A 39 -7.32 -0.82 14.20
C LEU A 39 -6.08 -1.65 14.51
N THR A 40 -6.30 -2.91 14.83
CA THR A 40 -5.25 -3.94 14.91
C THR A 40 -5.24 -4.76 13.61
N PRO A 41 -4.13 -5.42 13.25
CA PRO A 41 -4.05 -6.35 12.13
C PRO A 41 -5.24 -7.33 12.08
N PHE A 42 -5.56 -7.94 13.22
CA PHE A 42 -6.71 -8.84 13.34
C PHE A 42 -8.04 -8.18 13.01
N ARG A 43 -8.34 -6.99 13.57
CA ARG A 43 -9.61 -6.29 13.29
C ARG A 43 -9.72 -5.85 11.84
N VAL A 44 -8.60 -5.45 11.24
CA VAL A 44 -8.54 -5.09 9.82
C VAL A 44 -8.79 -6.32 8.95
N LEU A 45 -8.20 -7.46 9.27
CA LEU A 45 -8.46 -8.72 8.57
C LEU A 45 -9.94 -9.13 8.66
N MET A 46 -10.53 -9.08 9.86
CA MET A 46 -11.95 -9.38 10.05
C MET A 46 -12.86 -8.43 9.27
N GLY A 47 -12.54 -7.13 9.26
CA GLY A 47 -13.26 -6.14 8.45
C GLY A 47 -13.14 -6.41 6.96
N ALA A 48 -11.95 -6.79 6.49
CA ALA A 48 -11.72 -7.16 5.09
C ALA A 48 -12.52 -8.40 4.67
N LEU A 49 -12.53 -9.42 5.53
CA LEU A 49 -13.33 -10.64 5.32
C LEU A 49 -14.83 -10.34 5.30
N ALA A 50 -15.31 -9.48 6.20
CA ALA A 50 -16.72 -9.06 6.21
C ALA A 50 -17.10 -8.30 4.93
N ILE A 51 -16.25 -7.36 4.48
CA ILE A 51 -16.47 -6.63 3.22
C ILE A 51 -16.46 -7.59 2.03
N TRP A 52 -15.50 -8.52 2.00
CA TRP A 52 -15.43 -9.53 0.96
C TRP A 52 -16.68 -10.43 0.95
N LEU A 53 -17.17 -10.85 2.12
CA LEU A 53 -18.39 -11.66 2.24
C LEU A 53 -19.63 -10.88 1.78
N VAL A 54 -19.74 -9.60 2.15
CA VAL A 54 -20.82 -8.74 1.65
C VAL A 54 -20.74 -8.62 0.13
N ALA A 55 -19.54 -8.39 -0.42
CA ALA A 55 -19.35 -8.37 -1.86
C ALA A 55 -19.74 -9.71 -2.51
N PHE A 56 -19.40 -10.82 -1.86
CA PHE A 56 -19.72 -12.17 -2.34
C PHE A 56 -21.22 -12.43 -2.41
N VAL A 57 -21.97 -12.02 -1.37
CA VAL A 57 -23.43 -12.19 -1.31
C VAL A 57 -24.17 -11.28 -2.28
N LEU A 58 -23.67 -10.06 -2.49
CA LEU A 58 -24.31 -9.07 -3.36
C LEU A 58 -23.95 -9.23 -4.85
N ALA A 59 -22.83 -9.90 -5.15
CA ALA A 59 -22.33 -10.01 -6.51
C ALA A 59 -23.24 -10.89 -7.39
N PRO A 60 -23.56 -10.46 -8.62
CA PRO A 60 -24.35 -11.24 -9.56
C PRO A 60 -23.48 -12.28 -10.29
N VAL A 61 -22.85 -13.18 -9.53
CA VAL A 61 -21.83 -14.12 -10.02
C VAL A 61 -22.20 -15.57 -9.70
N SER A 62 -21.67 -16.50 -10.49
CA SER A 62 -21.77 -17.94 -10.28
C SER A 62 -20.35 -18.53 -10.17
N PRO A 63 -19.65 -18.33 -9.03
CA PRO A 63 -18.25 -18.71 -8.89
C PRO A 63 -18.02 -20.20 -9.14
N ARG A 64 -16.87 -20.54 -9.75
CA ARG A 64 -16.44 -21.92 -9.90
C ARG A 64 -15.80 -22.40 -8.60
N TRP A 65 -16.48 -23.31 -7.93
CA TRP A 65 -15.99 -23.94 -6.70
C TRP A 65 -14.91 -24.99 -7.01
N PRO A 66 -13.98 -25.23 -6.08
CA PRO A 66 -13.01 -26.30 -6.22
C PRO A 66 -13.72 -27.66 -6.23
N GLN A 67 -13.15 -28.60 -6.96
CA GLN A 67 -13.60 -30.00 -7.05
C GLN A 67 -13.26 -30.80 -5.78
N SER A 68 -12.27 -30.34 -5.00
CA SER A 68 -11.86 -30.98 -3.75
C SER A 68 -11.98 -30.04 -2.54
N GLY A 69 -12.02 -30.63 -1.33
CA GLY A 69 -12.00 -29.84 -0.09
C GLY A 69 -10.64 -29.24 0.26
N TRP A 70 -9.56 -29.67 -0.40
CA TRP A 70 -8.20 -29.25 -0.09
C TRP A 70 -7.99 -27.73 -0.23
N PRO A 71 -8.41 -27.07 -1.33
CA PRO A 71 -8.25 -25.62 -1.46
C PRO A 71 -8.92 -24.78 -0.37
N ILE A 72 -10.07 -25.25 0.13
CA ILE A 72 -10.78 -24.62 1.23
C ILE A 72 -9.97 -24.77 2.53
N LEU A 73 -9.48 -25.98 2.83
CA LEU A 73 -8.63 -26.22 4.00
C LEU A 73 -7.34 -25.40 3.94
N ALA A 74 -6.70 -25.33 2.77
CA ALA A 74 -5.52 -24.51 2.55
C ALA A 74 -5.82 -23.03 2.81
N LEU A 75 -6.91 -22.48 2.27
CA LEU A 75 -7.32 -21.10 2.53
C LEU A 75 -7.53 -20.82 4.03
N LEU A 76 -8.27 -21.70 4.71
CA LEU A 76 -8.50 -21.60 6.15
C LEU A 76 -7.19 -21.69 6.94
N SER A 77 -6.26 -22.56 6.54
CA SER A 77 -4.93 -22.65 7.14
C SER A 77 -4.14 -21.35 6.95
N GLY A 78 -4.19 -20.73 5.77
CA GLY A 78 -3.53 -19.46 5.48
C GLY A 78 -4.02 -18.34 6.40
N TYR A 79 -5.34 -18.21 6.58
CA TYR A 79 -5.92 -17.28 7.54
C TYR A 79 -5.53 -17.61 8.98
N GLY A 80 -5.63 -18.87 9.40
CA GLY A 80 -5.27 -19.31 10.75
C GLY A 80 -3.82 -19.00 11.11
N PHE A 81 -2.90 -19.27 10.18
CA PHE A 81 -1.47 -19.03 10.34
C PHE A 81 -1.12 -17.54 10.29
N LEU A 82 -1.81 -16.76 9.46
CA LEU A 82 -1.70 -15.30 9.47
C LEU A 82 -2.11 -14.71 10.84
N VAL A 83 -3.25 -15.18 11.39
CA VAL A 83 -3.71 -14.79 12.73
C VAL A 83 -2.75 -15.23 13.81
N LEU A 84 -2.20 -16.45 13.72
CA LEU A 84 -1.15 -16.92 14.63
C LEU A 84 0.04 -15.97 14.62
N GLY A 85 0.48 -15.52 13.43
CA GLY A 85 1.51 -14.49 13.28
C GLY A 85 1.21 -13.19 14.04
N PHE A 86 -0.04 -12.73 14.05
CA PHE A 86 -0.45 -11.55 14.84
C PHE A 86 -0.35 -11.76 16.36
N VAL A 87 -0.49 -13.00 16.84
CA VAL A 87 -0.54 -13.34 18.26
C VAL A 87 0.85 -13.66 18.83
N LEU A 88 1.76 -14.21 18.01
CA LEU A 88 3.09 -14.65 18.45
C LEU A 88 3.91 -13.58 19.21
N PRO A 89 3.98 -12.30 18.80
CA PRO A 89 4.72 -11.30 19.57
C PRO A 89 4.23 -11.15 21.01
N ALA A 90 2.93 -11.29 21.24
CA ALA A 90 2.35 -11.25 22.58
C ALA A 90 2.71 -12.51 23.39
N LEU A 91 2.65 -13.69 22.76
CA LEU A 91 3.04 -14.96 23.40
C LEU A 91 4.51 -15.00 23.80
N PHE A 92 5.39 -14.45 22.96
CA PHE A 92 6.82 -14.31 23.28
C PHE A 92 7.13 -13.14 24.23
N GLY A 93 6.11 -12.40 24.69
CA GLY A 93 6.29 -11.27 25.60
C GLY A 93 7.08 -10.11 25.00
N ILE A 94 7.08 -9.97 23.67
CA ILE A 94 7.84 -8.92 22.98
C ILE A 94 7.25 -7.56 23.32
N ARG A 95 8.09 -6.69 23.88
CA ARG A 95 7.73 -5.32 24.25
C ARG A 95 8.76 -4.35 23.70
N PHE A 96 8.29 -3.29 23.06
CA PHE A 96 9.15 -2.19 22.62
C PHE A 96 9.28 -1.14 23.72
N LYS A 97 10.51 -0.67 23.95
CA LYS A 97 10.76 0.47 24.83
C LYS A 97 10.19 1.74 24.20
N ARG A 98 9.64 2.63 25.03
CA ARG A 98 9.04 3.88 24.56
C ARG A 98 10.09 4.77 23.88
N LEU A 99 9.81 5.20 22.66
CA LEU A 99 10.71 6.08 21.92
C LEU A 99 10.28 7.54 22.04
N ASP A 100 10.96 8.30 22.90
CA ASP A 100 10.83 9.77 22.92
C ASP A 100 11.49 10.46 21.69
N VAL A 101 10.67 10.84 20.71
CA VAL A 101 11.17 11.50 19.49
C VAL A 101 11.09 13.01 19.62
N LYS A 102 12.25 13.68 19.50
CA LYS A 102 12.32 15.14 19.41
C LYS A 102 11.73 15.63 18.09
N SER A 103 11.02 16.76 18.13
CA SER A 103 10.41 17.43 16.97
C SER A 103 11.37 17.57 15.80
N ASP A 104 12.59 18.03 16.07
CA ASP A 104 13.58 18.36 15.04
C ASP A 104 14.06 17.10 14.32
N ARG A 105 14.17 15.98 15.04
CA ARG A 105 14.60 14.70 14.46
C ARG A 105 13.54 14.15 13.52
N LEU A 106 12.26 14.25 13.87
CA LEU A 106 11.17 13.88 12.97
C LEU A 106 11.14 14.79 11.73
N ALA A 107 11.36 16.10 11.91
CA ALA A 107 11.41 17.05 10.81
C ALA A 107 12.56 16.76 9.83
N ILE A 108 13.74 16.39 10.32
CA ILE A 108 14.88 15.98 9.49
C ILE A 108 14.53 14.73 8.68
N VAL A 109 14.04 13.67 9.34
CA VAL A 109 13.69 12.42 8.66
C VAL A 109 12.59 12.64 7.61
N PHE A 110 11.59 13.45 7.92
CA PHE A 110 10.56 13.87 6.97
C PHE A 110 11.16 14.57 5.73
N ARG A 111 12.07 15.54 5.92
CA ARG A 111 12.74 16.24 4.81
C ARG A 111 13.60 15.31 3.97
N ILE A 112 14.30 14.36 4.59
CA ILE A 112 15.07 13.33 3.86
C ILE A 112 14.14 12.49 3.01
N CYS A 113 13.03 11.99 3.57
CA CYS A 113 12.05 11.21 2.80
C CYS A 113 11.50 12.03 1.63
N LEU A 114 11.19 13.31 1.85
CA LEU A 114 10.69 14.20 0.80
C LEU A 114 11.72 14.42 -0.31
N LEU A 115 12.99 14.64 0.05
CA LEU A 115 14.08 14.80 -0.92
C LEU A 115 14.27 13.53 -1.75
N LEU A 116 14.36 12.36 -1.10
CA LEU A 116 14.47 11.07 -1.77
C LEU A 116 13.30 10.85 -2.74
N ALA A 117 12.10 11.19 -2.32
CA ALA A 117 10.91 11.07 -3.14
C ALA A 117 10.95 12.00 -4.37
N VAL A 118 11.36 13.26 -4.21
CA VAL A 118 11.52 14.19 -5.34
C VAL A 118 12.55 13.65 -6.35
N VAL A 119 13.69 13.14 -5.87
CA VAL A 119 14.70 12.50 -6.73
C VAL A 119 14.10 11.26 -7.43
N GLY A 120 13.34 10.44 -6.71
CA GLY A 120 12.67 9.27 -7.27
C GLY A 120 11.64 9.60 -8.35
N VAL A 121 10.87 10.67 -8.16
CA VAL A 121 9.92 11.19 -9.16
C VAL A 121 10.66 11.71 -10.39
N GLY A 122 11.72 12.51 -10.19
CA GLY A 122 12.56 12.98 -11.29
C GLY A 122 13.15 11.83 -12.10
N ALA A 123 13.74 10.82 -11.43
CA ALA A 123 14.26 9.62 -12.06
C ALA A 123 13.16 8.86 -12.84
N ARG A 124 11.93 8.78 -12.29
CA ARG A 124 10.81 8.13 -12.98
C ARG A 124 10.39 8.87 -14.25
N LEU A 125 10.34 10.20 -14.19
CA LEU A 125 10.02 11.03 -15.36
C LEU A 125 11.09 10.87 -16.46
N ILE A 126 12.37 10.87 -16.08
CA ILE A 126 13.48 10.59 -17.01
C ILE A 126 13.36 9.19 -17.61
N ASP A 127 13.08 8.16 -16.79
CA ASP A 127 12.91 6.80 -17.30
C ASP A 127 11.74 6.71 -18.31
N TYR A 128 10.61 7.34 -18.01
CA TYR A 128 9.41 7.24 -18.83
C TYR A 128 9.55 8.03 -20.15
N PHE A 129 9.94 9.30 -20.06
CA PHE A 129 9.91 10.20 -21.21
C PHE A 129 11.21 10.21 -22.01
N VAL A 130 12.36 9.98 -21.37
CA VAL A 130 13.67 10.07 -22.04
C VAL A 130 14.22 8.69 -22.41
N ILE A 131 14.24 7.75 -21.46
CA ILE A 131 14.85 6.43 -21.70
C ILE A 131 13.91 5.53 -22.51
N ARG A 132 12.62 5.52 -22.17
CA ARG A 132 11.61 4.70 -22.83
C ARG A 132 10.91 5.41 -23.98
N GLY A 133 11.06 6.74 -24.08
CA GLY A 133 10.49 7.54 -25.16
C GLY A 133 8.96 7.49 -25.21
N ILE A 134 8.29 7.42 -24.05
CA ILE A 134 6.83 7.47 -24.01
C ILE A 134 6.36 8.84 -24.51
N ASP A 135 5.59 8.86 -25.60
CA ASP A 135 4.85 10.04 -26.01
C ASP A 135 3.48 10.10 -25.29
N LEU A 136 3.02 11.29 -24.95
CA LEU A 136 1.67 11.48 -24.39
C LEU A 136 0.59 11.51 -25.47
N ASP A 137 0.98 11.72 -26.72
CA ASP A 137 0.08 11.65 -27.88
C ASP A 137 -0.15 10.20 -28.35
N ASP A 138 0.67 9.26 -27.88
CA ASP A 138 0.52 7.83 -28.16
C ASP A 138 -0.72 7.25 -27.47
N ASN A 139 -1.29 6.22 -28.11
CA ASN A 139 -2.33 5.43 -27.45
C ASN A 139 -1.74 4.60 -26.29
N VAL A 140 -2.59 4.22 -25.34
CA VAL A 140 -2.19 3.47 -24.13
C VAL A 140 -1.46 2.15 -24.45
N PHE A 141 -1.75 1.52 -25.59
CA PHE A 141 -1.10 0.28 -26.01
C PHE A 141 0.36 0.51 -26.40
N GLU A 142 0.63 1.54 -27.19
CA GLU A 142 1.99 1.89 -27.59
C GLU A 142 2.83 2.34 -26.38
N MET A 143 2.25 3.17 -25.50
CA MET A 143 2.94 3.56 -24.26
C MET A 143 3.30 2.34 -23.38
N ARG A 144 2.42 1.34 -23.30
CA ARG A 144 2.68 0.09 -22.57
C ARG A 144 3.68 -0.80 -23.28
N ARG A 145 3.66 -0.82 -24.62
CA ARG A 145 4.63 -1.56 -25.41
C ARG A 145 6.04 -1.01 -25.18
N ALA A 146 6.21 0.32 -25.20
CA ALA A 146 7.45 0.99 -24.84
C ALA A 146 7.95 0.64 -23.43
N LEU A 147 7.04 0.54 -22.45
CA LEU A 147 7.40 0.08 -21.09
C LEU A 147 7.86 -1.37 -21.04
N SER A 148 7.29 -2.23 -21.87
CA SER A 148 7.64 -3.65 -21.89
C SER A 148 8.93 -3.95 -22.65
N SER A 149 9.25 -3.19 -23.70
CA SER A 149 10.34 -3.49 -24.64
C SER A 149 11.73 -3.07 -24.13
N THR A 150 11.85 -1.98 -23.36
CA THR A 150 13.16 -1.42 -22.95
C THR A 150 13.80 -2.13 -21.75
N GLY A 151 13.16 -3.15 -21.17
CA GLY A 151 13.64 -3.82 -19.95
C GLY A 151 13.73 -2.88 -18.72
N SER A 152 14.42 -3.31 -17.66
CA SER A 152 14.68 -2.45 -16.49
C SER A 152 16.02 -1.74 -16.62
N SER A 153 16.01 -0.40 -16.68
CA SER A 153 17.20 0.46 -16.66
C SER A 153 17.66 0.74 -15.21
N PHE A 154 18.91 1.16 -15.02
CA PHE A 154 19.40 1.63 -13.71
C PHE A 154 18.53 2.77 -13.15
N VAL A 155 18.14 3.72 -14.02
CA VAL A 155 17.28 4.86 -13.63
C VAL A 155 15.89 4.37 -13.19
N SER A 156 15.30 3.38 -13.87
CA SER A 156 14.02 2.78 -13.47
C SER A 156 14.11 2.11 -12.10
N VAL A 157 15.25 1.47 -11.79
CA VAL A 157 15.52 0.84 -10.50
C VAL A 157 15.64 1.89 -9.39
N VAL A 158 16.43 2.93 -9.59
CA VAL A 158 16.56 4.04 -8.63
C VAL A 158 15.21 4.69 -8.39
N ALA A 159 14.44 4.95 -9.45
CA ALA A 159 13.08 5.47 -9.34
C ALA A 159 12.18 4.55 -8.50
N ALA A 160 12.21 3.24 -8.73
CA ALA A 160 11.42 2.27 -7.98
C ALA A 160 11.78 2.21 -6.49
N LEU A 161 13.08 2.31 -6.15
CA LEU A 161 13.56 2.34 -4.76
C LEU A 161 13.20 3.63 -4.02
N LEU A 162 13.22 4.77 -4.71
CA LEU A 162 13.05 6.08 -4.09
C LEU A 162 11.59 6.57 -4.03
N THR A 163 10.75 6.16 -4.99
CA THR A 163 9.34 6.58 -5.03
C THR A 163 8.55 6.28 -3.74
N PRO A 164 8.72 5.12 -3.06
CA PRO A 164 8.00 4.83 -1.82
C PRO A 164 8.16 5.91 -0.74
N PHE A 165 9.29 6.62 -0.72
CA PHE A 165 9.52 7.70 0.24
C PHE A 165 8.55 8.87 0.09
N GLY A 166 7.87 9.01 -1.05
CA GLY A 166 6.81 10.01 -1.23
C GLY A 166 5.61 9.70 -0.32
N LEU A 167 5.18 8.43 -0.32
CA LEU A 167 4.17 7.96 0.61
C LEU A 167 4.66 8.03 2.06
N ALA A 168 5.91 7.63 2.34
CA ALA A 168 6.48 7.78 3.68
C ALA A 168 6.44 9.23 4.17
N ALA A 169 6.83 10.20 3.33
CA ALA A 169 6.81 11.61 3.67
C ALA A 169 5.40 12.12 3.98
N LEU A 170 4.39 11.70 3.18
CA LEU A 170 2.98 12.02 3.45
C LEU A 170 2.51 11.46 4.81
N LEU A 171 2.83 10.19 5.09
CA LEU A 171 2.46 9.52 6.33
C LEU A 171 3.17 10.11 7.56
N LEU A 172 4.46 10.46 7.43
CA LEU A 172 5.23 11.18 8.44
C LEU A 172 4.68 12.58 8.69
N ALA A 173 4.25 13.29 7.64
CA ALA A 173 3.59 14.60 7.78
C ALA A 173 2.26 14.47 8.54
N ALA A 174 1.48 13.42 8.27
CA ALA A 174 0.21 13.16 8.94
C ALA A 174 0.41 12.86 10.45
N ILE A 175 1.31 11.94 10.80
CA ILE A 175 1.60 11.66 12.22
C ILE A 175 2.28 12.84 12.90
N GLY A 176 3.20 13.56 12.24
CA GLY A 176 3.84 14.75 12.79
C GLY A 176 2.85 15.88 13.07
N ARG A 177 1.82 16.05 12.24
CA ARG A 177 0.69 16.96 12.53
C ARG A 177 -0.11 16.48 13.73
N HIS A 178 -0.45 15.19 13.80
CA HIS A 178 -1.19 14.63 14.93
C HIS A 178 -0.45 14.81 16.27
N LEU A 179 0.88 14.68 16.24
CA LEU A 179 1.76 14.92 17.39
C LEU A 179 1.96 16.41 17.72
N GLY A 180 1.44 17.34 16.91
CA GLY A 180 1.61 18.78 17.10
C GLY A 180 2.99 19.31 16.69
N ILE A 181 3.82 18.49 16.02
CA ILE A 181 5.14 18.88 15.51
C ILE A 181 4.99 19.74 14.26
N PHE A 182 4.02 19.43 13.40
CA PHE A 182 3.72 20.19 12.18
C PHE A 182 2.39 20.93 12.31
N LYS A 183 2.37 22.22 11.97
CA LYS A 183 1.13 23.04 11.97
C LYS A 183 0.14 22.62 10.87
N ARG A 184 0.66 22.30 9.67
CA ARG A 184 -0.12 21.90 8.49
C ARG A 184 0.63 20.83 7.71
N ILE A 185 -0.11 19.94 7.05
CA ILE A 185 0.45 19.08 5.99
C ILE A 185 0.51 19.99 4.78
N GLY A 186 1.70 20.36 4.32
CA GLY A 186 1.85 21.15 3.10
C GLY A 186 1.33 20.39 1.88
N ILE A 187 1.17 21.07 0.75
CA ILE A 187 0.75 20.43 -0.51
C ILE A 187 1.84 19.53 -1.10
N VAL A 188 3.11 19.82 -0.82
CA VAL A 188 4.26 19.15 -1.44
C VAL A 188 4.28 17.63 -1.18
N PRO A 189 4.15 17.11 0.06
CA PRO A 189 4.11 15.66 0.28
C PRO A 189 2.94 14.96 -0.41
N LEU A 190 1.80 15.64 -0.57
CA LEU A 190 0.65 15.10 -1.29
C LEU A 190 0.96 14.99 -2.79
N VAL A 191 1.50 16.05 -3.40
CA VAL A 191 1.88 16.05 -4.82
C VAL A 191 2.92 14.97 -5.11
N VAL A 192 3.96 14.89 -4.28
CA VAL A 192 5.04 13.91 -4.46
C VAL A 192 4.55 12.47 -4.23
N ALA A 193 3.66 12.22 -3.27
CA ALA A 193 3.05 10.89 -3.08
C ALA A 193 2.09 10.50 -4.22
N SER A 194 1.43 11.49 -4.83
CA SER A 194 0.42 11.27 -5.88
C SER A 194 1.01 11.17 -7.29
N SER A 195 2.26 11.61 -7.50
CA SER A 195 2.89 11.65 -8.82
C SER A 195 3.02 10.26 -9.45
N ALA A 196 3.44 9.25 -8.69
CA ALA A 196 3.55 7.89 -9.18
C ALA A 196 2.19 7.27 -9.57
N PRO A 197 1.17 7.31 -8.68
CA PRO A 197 -0.20 6.97 -9.07
C PRO A 197 -0.69 7.72 -10.31
N ALA A 198 -0.47 9.04 -10.38
CA ALA A 198 -0.89 9.86 -11.52
C ALA A 198 -0.25 9.38 -12.83
N LEU A 199 1.07 9.13 -12.86
CA LEU A 199 1.76 8.58 -14.02
C LEU A 199 1.22 7.21 -14.42
N THR A 200 0.88 6.34 -13.46
CA THR A 200 0.31 5.03 -13.78
C THR A 200 -1.13 5.09 -14.29
N VAL A 201 -1.91 6.11 -13.90
CA VAL A 201 -3.26 6.34 -14.42
C VAL A 201 -3.20 6.72 -15.91
N LEU A 202 -2.20 7.51 -16.32
CA LEU A 202 -1.94 7.78 -17.75
C LEU A 202 -1.72 6.49 -18.55
N LEU A 203 -1.08 5.49 -17.92
CA LEU A 203 -0.87 4.15 -18.49
C LEU A 203 -2.07 3.20 -18.29
N ALA A 204 -3.26 3.74 -17.99
CA ALA A 204 -4.49 3.01 -17.68
C ALA A 204 -4.35 1.94 -16.59
N SER A 205 -3.44 2.15 -15.63
CA SER A 205 -3.27 1.31 -14.44
C SER A 205 -3.85 2.00 -13.21
N ARG A 206 -4.59 1.23 -12.41
CA ARG A 206 -5.42 1.75 -11.30
C ARG A 206 -4.91 1.32 -9.92
N THR A 207 -3.96 0.38 -9.91
CA THR A 207 -3.48 -0.32 -8.71
C THR A 207 -2.76 0.61 -7.73
N GLN A 208 -1.93 1.54 -8.23
CA GLN A 208 -1.22 2.48 -7.36
C GLN A 208 -2.13 3.56 -6.78
N LEU A 209 -3.17 3.96 -7.52
CA LEU A 209 -4.19 4.88 -7.02
C LEU A 209 -5.00 4.25 -5.88
N LEU A 210 -5.41 2.99 -6.03
CA LEU A 210 -6.06 2.23 -4.96
C LEU A 210 -5.16 2.13 -3.72
N ALA A 211 -3.88 1.80 -3.89
CA ALA A 211 -2.94 1.72 -2.78
C ALA A 211 -2.78 3.07 -2.04
N LEU A 212 -2.66 4.18 -2.77
CA LEU A 212 -2.62 5.53 -2.19
C LEU A 212 -3.91 5.84 -1.41
N GLY A 213 -5.07 5.60 -2.03
CA GLY A 213 -6.38 5.85 -1.42
C GLY A 213 -6.58 5.06 -0.13
N LEU A 214 -6.24 3.76 -0.14
CA LEU A 214 -6.32 2.91 1.04
C LEU A 214 -5.33 3.36 2.14
N CYS A 215 -4.11 3.77 1.79
CA CYS A 215 -3.17 4.30 2.79
C CYS A 215 -3.68 5.59 3.43
N ILE A 216 -4.28 6.50 2.65
CA ILE A 216 -4.93 7.70 3.17
C ILE A 216 -6.11 7.34 4.08
N PHE A 217 -6.95 6.39 3.66
CA PHE A 217 -8.08 5.90 4.45
C PHE A 217 -7.63 5.29 5.78
N VAL A 218 -6.66 4.38 5.78
CA VAL A 218 -6.09 3.75 6.98
C VAL A 218 -5.47 4.81 7.90
N THR A 219 -4.70 5.76 7.34
CA THR A 219 -4.10 6.86 8.10
C THR A 219 -5.17 7.71 8.77
N PHE A 220 -6.21 8.07 8.03
CA PHE A 220 -7.34 8.83 8.56
C PHE A 220 -8.04 8.06 9.68
N ALA A 221 -8.33 6.77 9.48
CA ALA A 221 -9.02 5.93 10.45
C ALA A 221 -8.19 5.71 11.73
N LEU A 222 -6.86 5.62 11.60
CA LEU A 222 -5.93 5.62 12.75
C LEU A 222 -5.92 6.98 13.45
N LEU A 223 -5.67 8.09 12.75
CA LEU A 223 -5.47 9.38 13.42
C LEU A 223 -6.76 10.07 13.87
N ALA A 224 -7.93 9.62 13.40
CA ALA A 224 -9.22 10.18 13.78
C ALA A 224 -9.60 9.86 15.22
N ARG A 225 -9.79 10.90 16.04
CA ARG A 225 -10.31 10.78 17.41
C ARG A 225 -11.73 10.20 17.45
N ARG A 226 -12.58 10.61 16.51
CA ARG A 226 -13.95 10.11 16.32
C ARG A 226 -14.29 10.26 14.84
N ILE A 227 -14.86 9.22 14.25
CA ILE A 227 -15.38 9.29 12.88
C ILE A 227 -16.76 9.95 12.94
N ARG A 228 -16.90 11.10 12.28
CA ARG A 228 -18.16 11.86 12.21
C ARG A 228 -19.01 11.38 11.02
N PRO A 229 -20.34 11.43 11.08
CA PRO A 229 -21.21 11.03 9.96
C PRO A 229 -20.86 11.73 8.64
N GLY A 230 -20.56 13.05 8.67
CA GLY A 230 -20.14 13.78 7.47
C GLY A 230 -18.83 13.27 6.84
N GLN A 231 -17.93 12.69 7.63
CA GLN A 231 -16.71 12.07 7.11
C GLN A 231 -17.00 10.72 6.46
N VAL A 232 -17.96 9.96 7.01
CA VAL A 232 -18.45 8.72 6.39
C VAL A 232 -19.16 9.03 5.08
N ALA A 233 -20.02 10.06 5.04
CA ALA A 233 -20.70 10.51 3.84
C ALA A 233 -19.70 10.94 2.75
N LEU A 234 -18.69 11.75 3.11
CA LEU A 234 -17.63 12.16 2.18
C LEU A 234 -16.83 10.96 1.65
N ALA A 235 -16.44 10.03 2.53
CA ALA A 235 -15.73 8.82 2.13
C ALA A 235 -16.57 7.94 1.20
N SER A 236 -17.87 7.82 1.47
CA SER A 236 -18.82 7.07 0.65
C SER A 236 -19.02 7.73 -0.72
N ALA A 237 -19.15 9.06 -0.76
CA ALA A 237 -19.23 9.82 -2.00
C ALA A 237 -17.94 9.70 -2.83
N ALA A 238 -16.77 9.75 -2.18
CA ALA A 238 -15.49 9.55 -2.85
C ALA A 238 -15.34 8.12 -3.39
N ALA A 239 -15.76 7.11 -2.64
CA ALA A 239 -15.77 5.72 -3.10
C ALA A 239 -16.72 5.52 -4.29
N PHE A 240 -17.92 6.10 -4.24
CA PHE A 240 -18.87 6.08 -5.34
C PHE A 240 -18.31 6.76 -6.59
N LEU A 241 -17.71 7.95 -6.46
CA LEU A 241 -17.04 8.63 -7.57
C LEU A 241 -15.90 7.79 -8.15
N ALA A 242 -15.09 7.13 -7.29
CA ALA A 242 -14.03 6.25 -7.74
C ALA A 242 -14.57 5.05 -8.54
N ILE A 243 -15.73 4.50 -8.17
CA ILE A 243 -16.41 3.44 -8.93
C ILE A 243 -16.87 3.95 -10.30
N LEU A 244 -17.42 5.16 -10.38
CA LEU A 244 -17.81 5.77 -11.66
C LEU A 244 -16.60 5.99 -12.58
N VAL A 245 -15.51 6.56 -12.04
CA VAL A 245 -14.26 6.74 -12.79
C VAL A 245 -13.69 5.40 -13.23
N PHE A 246 -13.69 4.38 -12.36
CA PHE A 246 -13.25 3.03 -12.71
C PHE A 246 -14.07 2.45 -13.85
N SER A 247 -15.39 2.64 -13.81
CA SER A 247 -16.32 2.12 -14.81
C SER A 247 -16.10 2.78 -16.17
N TYR A 248 -15.96 4.11 -16.18
CA TYR A 248 -15.60 4.86 -17.38
C TYR A 248 -14.27 4.39 -17.98
N MET A 249 -13.22 4.31 -17.15
CA MET A 249 -11.89 3.84 -17.59
C MET A 249 -11.91 2.40 -18.12
N PHE A 250 -12.78 1.55 -17.56
CA PHE A 250 -12.94 0.18 -18.03
C PHE A 250 -13.53 0.14 -19.44
N ILE A 251 -14.64 0.86 -19.67
CA ILE A 251 -15.31 0.94 -20.98
C ILE A 251 -14.36 1.55 -22.01
N TRP A 252 -13.75 2.69 -21.69
CA TRP A 252 -12.78 3.36 -22.57
C TRP A 252 -11.64 2.43 -23.00
N ARG A 253 -11.14 1.59 -22.08
CA ARG A 253 -10.09 0.61 -22.40
C ARG A 253 -10.60 -0.51 -23.31
N LEU A 254 -11.85 -0.96 -23.15
CA LEU A 254 -12.43 -1.98 -24.04
C LEU A 254 -12.59 -1.44 -25.47
N GLU A 255 -13.00 -0.18 -25.61
CA GLU A 255 -13.10 0.49 -26.92
C GLU A 255 -11.73 0.58 -27.61
N GLN A 256 -10.68 0.94 -26.86
CA GLN A 256 -9.30 0.93 -27.40
C GLN A 256 -8.81 -0.47 -27.81
N MET A 257 -9.36 -1.53 -27.23
CA MET A 257 -9.06 -2.91 -27.60
C MET A 257 -9.90 -3.42 -28.78
N GLY A 258 -10.90 -2.66 -29.23
CA GLY A 258 -11.90 -3.14 -30.17
C GLY A 258 -12.76 -4.28 -29.60
N ILE A 259 -12.90 -4.36 -28.27
CA ILE A 259 -13.65 -5.42 -27.58
C ILE A 259 -14.99 -4.84 -27.09
N SER A 260 -16.10 -5.54 -27.37
CA SER A 260 -17.41 -5.15 -26.84
C SER A 260 -17.54 -5.46 -25.34
N TYR A 261 -18.33 -4.68 -24.60
CA TYR A 261 -18.58 -4.96 -23.18
C TYR A 261 -19.30 -6.29 -22.97
N GLN A 262 -20.13 -6.73 -23.93
CA GLN A 262 -20.76 -8.05 -23.90
C GLN A 262 -19.73 -9.17 -23.97
N PHE A 263 -18.74 -9.04 -24.85
CA PHE A 263 -17.64 -10.00 -24.95
C PHE A 263 -16.80 -9.99 -23.67
N ALA A 264 -16.41 -8.80 -23.19
CA ALA A 264 -15.61 -8.67 -21.98
C ALA A 264 -16.30 -9.28 -20.76
N SER A 265 -17.62 -9.13 -20.62
CA SER A 265 -18.38 -9.70 -19.50
C SER A 265 -18.31 -11.24 -19.42
N ARG A 266 -18.09 -11.91 -20.57
CA ARG A 266 -18.09 -13.37 -20.71
C ARG A 266 -16.68 -13.98 -20.78
N TYR A 267 -15.71 -13.23 -21.32
CA TYR A 267 -14.40 -13.77 -21.67
C TYR A 267 -13.22 -13.04 -21.02
N SER A 268 -13.47 -12.14 -20.06
CA SER A 268 -12.39 -11.55 -19.26
C SER A 268 -11.70 -12.60 -18.39
N ALA A 269 -10.42 -12.35 -18.06
CA ALA A 269 -9.60 -13.30 -17.30
C ALA A 269 -10.20 -13.70 -15.94
N TYR A 270 -10.86 -12.75 -15.25
CA TYR A 270 -11.53 -12.99 -13.96
C TYR A 270 -12.85 -13.74 -14.10
N THR A 271 -13.54 -13.63 -15.26
CA THR A 271 -14.77 -14.38 -15.56
C THR A 271 -14.50 -15.89 -15.60
N HIS A 272 -13.25 -16.30 -15.83
CA HIS A 272 -12.87 -17.71 -15.79
C HIS A 272 -13.21 -18.39 -14.46
N VAL A 273 -12.97 -17.75 -13.32
CA VAL A 273 -13.21 -18.33 -11.98
C VAL A 273 -14.45 -17.76 -11.30
N VAL A 274 -14.84 -16.54 -11.65
CA VAL A 274 -16.03 -15.87 -11.12
C VAL A 274 -16.87 -15.36 -12.30
N PRO A 275 -17.53 -16.26 -13.05
CA PRO A 275 -18.39 -15.84 -14.16
C PRO A 275 -19.62 -15.10 -13.64
N LEU A 276 -20.19 -14.23 -14.48
CA LEU A 276 -21.48 -13.61 -14.19
C LEU A 276 -22.60 -14.64 -14.24
N ALA A 277 -23.59 -14.47 -13.39
CA ALA A 277 -24.75 -15.33 -13.38
C ALA A 277 -25.56 -15.16 -14.68
N PRO A 278 -26.19 -16.22 -15.23
CA PRO A 278 -26.91 -16.15 -16.49
C PRO A 278 -27.97 -15.04 -16.54
N TRP A 279 -28.78 -14.90 -15.48
CA TRP A 279 -29.81 -13.86 -15.37
C TRP A 279 -29.24 -12.43 -15.49
N TYR A 280 -27.99 -12.20 -15.06
CA TYR A 280 -27.35 -10.90 -15.15
C TYR A 280 -26.82 -10.64 -16.57
N LEU A 281 -26.34 -11.68 -17.25
CA LEU A 281 -25.94 -11.59 -18.66
C LEU A 281 -27.15 -11.26 -19.55
N ASP A 282 -28.29 -11.90 -19.29
CA ASP A 282 -29.55 -11.61 -20.01
C ASP A 282 -29.96 -10.15 -19.78
N MET A 283 -29.82 -9.65 -18.54
CA MET A 283 -30.08 -8.24 -18.22
C MET A 283 -29.11 -7.29 -18.93
N VAL A 284 -27.82 -7.63 -19.02
CA VAL A 284 -26.81 -6.84 -19.75
C VAL A 284 -27.18 -6.73 -21.22
N ASP A 285 -27.53 -7.84 -21.86
CA ASP A 285 -27.84 -7.89 -23.29
C ASP A 285 -29.16 -7.13 -23.59
N ALA A 286 -30.15 -7.22 -22.69
CA ALA A 286 -31.42 -6.50 -22.82
C ALA A 286 -31.33 -4.98 -22.58
N SER A 287 -30.26 -4.49 -21.93
CA SER A 287 -30.16 -3.10 -21.45
C SER A 287 -29.56 -2.11 -22.46
N GLY A 288 -29.22 -2.54 -23.68
CA GLY A 288 -28.61 -1.67 -24.69
C GLY A 288 -27.38 -0.92 -24.15
N SER A 289 -27.29 0.40 -24.35
CA SER A 289 -26.15 1.20 -23.88
C SER A 289 -25.96 1.20 -22.35
N ALA A 290 -27.01 0.99 -21.55
CA ALA A 290 -26.89 0.86 -20.11
C ALA A 290 -26.20 -0.46 -19.68
N GLY A 291 -26.15 -1.47 -20.56
CA GLY A 291 -25.44 -2.72 -20.35
C GLY A 291 -23.95 -2.51 -20.04
N ALA A 292 -23.32 -1.47 -20.59
CA ALA A 292 -21.92 -1.15 -20.32
C ALA A 292 -21.68 -0.77 -18.85
N LEU A 293 -22.61 -0.02 -18.23
CA LEU A 293 -22.54 0.34 -16.81
C LEU A 293 -22.76 -0.88 -15.90
N LEU A 294 -23.70 -1.75 -16.28
CA LEU A 294 -23.94 -3.01 -15.59
C LEU A 294 -22.68 -3.88 -15.59
N VAL A 295 -22.07 -4.11 -16.76
CA VAL A 295 -20.83 -4.88 -16.86
C VAL A 295 -19.69 -4.25 -16.07
N ALA A 296 -19.57 -2.92 -16.09
CA ALA A 296 -18.52 -2.24 -15.33
C ALA A 296 -18.69 -2.42 -13.81
N PHE A 297 -19.94 -2.36 -13.32
CA PHE A 297 -20.27 -2.62 -11.91
C PHE A 297 -20.05 -4.08 -11.52
N ALA A 298 -20.54 -5.02 -12.33
CA ALA A 298 -20.31 -6.46 -12.14
C ALA A 298 -18.82 -6.80 -12.12
N SER A 299 -18.03 -6.19 -13.03
CA SER A 299 -16.58 -6.36 -13.09
C SER A 299 -15.91 -5.96 -11.78
N LEU A 300 -16.39 -4.94 -11.06
CA LEU A 300 -15.84 -4.54 -9.76
C LEU A 300 -15.97 -5.67 -8.72
N PHE A 301 -17.13 -6.33 -8.66
CA PHE A 301 -17.31 -7.50 -7.80
C PHE A 301 -16.44 -8.66 -8.24
N GLN A 302 -16.39 -8.96 -9.55
CA GLN A 302 -15.53 -10.02 -10.06
C GLN A 302 -14.07 -9.77 -9.68
N TYR A 303 -13.56 -8.54 -9.79
CA TYR A 303 -12.21 -8.19 -9.33
C TYR A 303 -12.01 -8.36 -7.82
N ALA A 304 -12.99 -8.00 -7.00
CA ALA A 304 -12.90 -8.16 -5.55
C ALA A 304 -12.94 -9.64 -5.12
N LEU A 305 -13.65 -10.48 -5.86
CA LEU A 305 -13.87 -11.89 -5.52
C LEU A 305 -12.86 -12.83 -6.17
N SER A 306 -12.37 -12.50 -7.37
CA SER A 306 -11.58 -13.43 -8.20
C SER A 306 -10.35 -13.95 -7.49
N GLY A 307 -9.66 -13.13 -6.68
CA GLY A 307 -8.40 -13.55 -6.07
C GLY A 307 -8.50 -14.77 -5.16
N THR A 308 -9.64 -14.98 -4.49
CA THR A 308 -9.86 -16.19 -3.67
C THR A 308 -10.14 -17.42 -4.55
N PHE A 309 -10.96 -17.29 -5.59
CA PHE A 309 -11.26 -18.40 -6.50
C PHE A 309 -10.09 -18.75 -7.42
N GLU A 310 -9.27 -17.78 -7.80
CA GLU A 310 -8.00 -18.03 -8.48
C GLU A 310 -7.02 -18.81 -7.60
N PHE A 311 -7.03 -18.57 -6.29
CA PHE A 311 -6.22 -19.37 -5.37
C PHE A 311 -6.71 -20.82 -5.31
N PHE A 312 -8.03 -21.04 -5.32
CA PHE A 312 -8.58 -22.39 -5.41
C PHE A 312 -8.14 -23.11 -6.68
N TYR A 313 -8.31 -22.44 -7.82
CA TYR A 313 -7.92 -22.99 -9.11
C TYR A 313 -6.41 -23.27 -9.20
N LEU A 314 -5.58 -22.38 -8.63
CA LEU A 314 -4.13 -22.57 -8.56
C LEU A 314 -3.76 -23.86 -7.80
N LEU A 315 -4.42 -24.15 -6.67
CA LEU A 315 -4.14 -25.34 -5.87
C LEU A 315 -4.52 -26.64 -6.57
N GLU A 316 -5.48 -26.60 -7.49
CA GLU A 316 -5.88 -27.76 -8.30
C GLU A 316 -4.97 -27.99 -9.50
N LEU A 317 -4.35 -26.92 -10.02
CA LEU A 317 -3.44 -26.99 -11.15
C LEU A 317 -1.99 -27.24 -10.77
N LYS A 318 -1.55 -26.79 -9.60
CA LYS A 318 -0.13 -26.74 -9.22
C LYS A 318 0.16 -27.68 -8.06
N ASP A 319 0.85 -28.76 -8.36
CA ASP A 319 1.30 -29.78 -7.40
C ASP A 319 2.81 -29.72 -7.08
N GLY A 320 3.60 -28.94 -7.82
CA GLY A 320 5.05 -28.81 -7.61
C GLY A 320 5.71 -27.63 -8.33
N ASN A 321 7.05 -27.62 -8.29
CA ASN A 321 7.93 -26.63 -8.91
C ASN A 321 7.67 -25.19 -8.41
N PHE A 322 8.03 -24.89 -7.17
CA PHE A 322 7.77 -23.61 -6.50
C PHE A 322 8.87 -22.57 -6.75
N ALA A 323 8.54 -21.28 -6.66
CA ALA A 323 9.47 -20.18 -6.95
C ALA A 323 10.39 -19.81 -5.78
N HIS A 324 10.21 -20.39 -4.60
CA HIS A 324 11.06 -20.20 -3.41
C HIS A 324 11.30 -18.73 -2.99
N GLY A 325 10.37 -17.83 -3.29
CA GLY A 325 10.44 -16.41 -2.98
C GLY A 325 10.69 -15.54 -4.21
N ASP A 326 11.13 -16.12 -5.34
CA ASP A 326 11.42 -15.36 -6.55
C ASP A 326 10.18 -14.73 -7.17
N TYR A 327 8.97 -15.24 -6.90
CA TYR A 327 7.74 -14.65 -7.43
C TYR A 327 7.36 -13.36 -6.70
N GLN A 328 7.26 -13.40 -5.36
CA GLN A 328 6.91 -12.22 -4.57
C GLN A 328 8.07 -11.23 -4.45
N PHE A 329 9.30 -11.72 -4.32
CA PHE A 329 10.49 -10.91 -4.13
C PHE A 329 11.29 -10.73 -5.43
N PHE A 330 10.67 -10.97 -6.60
CA PHE A 330 11.30 -10.85 -7.93
C PHE A 330 12.06 -9.53 -8.12
N ILE A 331 11.57 -8.46 -7.48
CA ILE A 331 12.19 -7.16 -7.58
C ILE A 331 13.58 -7.13 -6.97
N ILE A 332 13.84 -7.90 -5.90
CA ILE A 332 15.16 -8.04 -5.29
C ILE A 332 16.11 -8.69 -6.28
N ALA A 333 15.68 -9.77 -6.94
CA ALA A 333 16.46 -10.41 -7.99
C ALA A 333 16.77 -9.45 -9.14
N LYS A 334 15.79 -8.63 -9.57
CA LYS A 334 16.00 -7.58 -10.58
C LYS A 334 17.00 -6.52 -10.13
N LEU A 335 16.95 -6.07 -8.88
CA LEU A 335 17.92 -5.13 -8.33
C LEU A 335 19.33 -5.70 -8.39
N VAL A 336 19.52 -6.93 -7.89
CA VAL A 336 20.83 -7.60 -7.90
C VAL A 336 21.36 -7.76 -9.33
N ALA A 337 20.51 -8.18 -10.28
CA ALA A 337 20.90 -8.31 -11.68
C ALA A 337 21.39 -6.98 -12.28
N VAL A 338 20.64 -5.89 -12.07
CA VAL A 338 21.00 -4.55 -12.57
C VAL A 338 22.30 -4.06 -11.93
N PHE A 339 22.49 -4.21 -10.61
CA PHE A 339 23.73 -3.82 -9.94
C PHE A 339 24.93 -4.69 -10.33
N ALA A 340 24.70 -5.94 -10.74
CA ALA A 340 25.72 -6.84 -11.26
C ALA A 340 25.99 -6.65 -12.77
N GLY A 341 25.36 -5.66 -13.43
CA GLY A 341 25.52 -5.42 -14.86
C GLY A 341 24.91 -6.52 -15.76
N LYS A 342 24.01 -7.35 -15.22
CA LYS A 342 23.35 -8.44 -15.95
C LYS A 342 21.98 -8.01 -16.48
N SER A 343 21.54 -8.63 -17.57
CA SER A 343 20.19 -8.43 -18.10
C SER A 343 19.13 -8.93 -17.11
N SER A 344 18.12 -8.10 -16.86
CA SER A 344 16.99 -8.40 -15.96
C SER A 344 15.89 -9.25 -16.64
N THR A 345 16.03 -9.55 -17.94
CA THR A 345 15.02 -10.25 -18.74
C THR A 345 14.90 -11.73 -18.36
N ALA A 346 16.03 -12.38 -18.04
CA ALA A 346 16.06 -13.80 -17.64
C ALA A 346 15.27 -14.08 -16.34
N ALA A 347 15.25 -13.13 -15.40
CA ALA A 347 14.51 -13.26 -14.14
C ALA A 347 12.98 -13.22 -14.33
N THR A 348 12.48 -12.67 -15.44
CA THR A 348 11.03 -12.53 -15.68
C THR A 348 10.45 -13.77 -16.39
N GLN A 349 11.22 -14.42 -17.26
CA GLN A 349 10.77 -15.59 -18.02
C GLN A 349 10.56 -16.84 -17.14
N VAL A 350 11.38 -17.02 -16.10
CA VAL A 350 11.23 -18.16 -15.16
C VAL A 350 9.94 -18.05 -14.35
N ILE A 351 9.54 -16.83 -14.00
CA ILE A 351 8.32 -16.55 -13.24
C ILE A 351 7.05 -16.91 -14.04
N ASP A 352 7.04 -16.60 -15.34
CA ASP A 352 5.89 -16.85 -16.21
C ASP A 352 5.65 -18.35 -16.44
N VAL A 353 6.70 -19.19 -16.32
CA VAL A 353 6.59 -20.65 -16.38
C VAL A 353 6.04 -21.23 -15.07
N ILE A 354 6.36 -20.61 -13.93
CA ILE A 354 5.98 -21.15 -12.62
C ILE A 354 4.52 -20.82 -12.26
N ASN A 355 4.01 -19.67 -12.71
CA ASN A 355 2.62 -19.28 -12.52
C ASN A 355 1.74 -19.77 -13.69
N PRO A 356 0.83 -20.74 -13.47
CA PRO A 356 0.01 -21.29 -14.54
C PRO A 356 -0.97 -20.27 -15.16
N ARG A 357 -1.21 -19.12 -14.50
CA ARG A 357 -2.07 -18.05 -15.01
C ARG A 357 -1.43 -16.68 -14.83
N VAL A 358 -0.53 -16.34 -15.74
CA VAL A 358 0.13 -15.03 -15.80
C VAL A 358 -0.90 -13.91 -16.03
N GLY A 359 -0.69 -12.77 -15.37
CA GLY A 359 -1.50 -11.56 -15.59
C GLY A 359 -2.85 -11.52 -14.86
N VAL A 360 -3.15 -12.51 -14.00
CA VAL A 360 -4.39 -12.53 -13.20
C VAL A 360 -4.09 -12.23 -11.73
N PHE A 361 -4.89 -11.35 -11.12
CA PHE A 361 -4.76 -11.05 -9.70
C PHE A 361 -5.24 -12.22 -8.84
N GLN A 362 -4.38 -12.66 -7.94
CA GLN A 362 -4.66 -13.66 -6.94
C GLN A 362 -4.69 -13.00 -5.55
N SER A 363 -5.44 -13.61 -4.62
CA SER A 363 -5.44 -13.23 -3.20
C SER A 363 -4.02 -13.28 -2.61
N PHE A 364 -3.85 -12.81 -1.38
CA PHE A 364 -2.55 -12.87 -0.70
C PHE A 364 -1.92 -14.28 -0.68
N PHE A 365 -2.76 -15.33 -0.65
CA PHE A 365 -2.30 -16.71 -0.55
C PHE A 365 -1.78 -17.29 -1.86
N GLY A 366 -2.27 -16.83 -3.01
CA GLY A 366 -1.84 -17.34 -4.33
C GLY A 366 -0.34 -17.19 -4.56
N PRO A 367 0.21 -15.96 -4.52
CA PRO A 367 1.64 -15.73 -4.64
C PRO A 367 2.46 -16.44 -3.57
N ALA A 368 1.95 -16.50 -2.33
CA ALA A 368 2.61 -17.23 -1.25
C ALA A 368 2.69 -18.74 -1.54
N TYR A 369 1.66 -19.33 -2.14
CA TYR A 369 1.71 -20.73 -2.57
C TYR A 369 2.58 -20.94 -3.80
N ILE A 370 2.60 -20.00 -4.75
CA ILE A 370 3.52 -20.05 -5.90
C ILE A 370 4.98 -20.10 -5.41
N ASP A 371 5.32 -19.30 -4.40
CA ASP A 371 6.67 -19.26 -3.84
C ASP A 371 6.98 -20.44 -2.91
N PHE A 372 6.11 -20.74 -1.95
CA PHE A 372 6.44 -21.64 -0.84
C PHE A 372 5.70 -22.96 -0.87
N GLY A 373 4.80 -23.17 -1.84
CA GLY A 373 3.99 -24.38 -1.94
C GLY A 373 3.27 -24.68 -0.64
N TYR A 374 3.33 -25.93 -0.19
CA TYR A 374 2.75 -26.37 1.09
C TYR A 374 3.30 -25.64 2.34
N PHE A 375 4.44 -24.96 2.23
CA PHE A 375 5.01 -24.13 3.31
C PHE A 375 4.50 -22.69 3.33
N PHE A 376 3.61 -22.28 2.43
CA PHE A 376 3.00 -20.94 2.45
C PHE A 376 2.36 -20.53 3.80
N PRO A 377 1.84 -21.44 4.66
CA PRO A 377 1.33 -21.03 5.97
C PRO A 377 2.45 -20.46 6.87
N VAL A 378 3.69 -20.94 6.74
CA VAL A 378 4.85 -20.39 7.46
C VAL A 378 5.11 -18.95 7.02
N PHE A 379 5.00 -18.66 5.73
CA PHE A 379 5.07 -17.30 5.21
C PHE A 379 3.95 -16.41 5.79
N CYS A 380 2.73 -16.95 5.91
CA CYS A 380 1.62 -16.23 6.54
C CYS A 380 1.90 -15.88 8.00
N ILE A 381 2.50 -16.79 8.79
CA ILE A 381 2.99 -16.50 10.15
C ILE A 381 4.00 -15.36 10.12
N ALA A 382 5.03 -15.46 9.28
CA ALA A 382 6.10 -14.47 9.21
C ALA A 382 5.56 -13.07 8.86
N TYR A 383 4.67 -12.99 7.87
CA TYR A 383 4.03 -11.73 7.49
C TYR A 383 3.15 -11.16 8.62
N GLY A 384 2.35 -12.01 9.28
CA GLY A 384 1.55 -11.62 10.43
C GLY A 384 2.40 -11.10 11.60
N PHE A 385 3.50 -11.77 11.87
CA PHE A 385 4.47 -11.36 12.90
C PHE A 385 5.06 -9.98 12.58
N VAL A 386 5.49 -9.73 11.34
CA VAL A 386 6.02 -8.43 10.92
C VAL A 386 4.98 -7.32 11.04
N ALA A 387 3.73 -7.57 10.64
CA ALA A 387 2.64 -6.60 10.76
C ALA A 387 2.39 -6.21 12.23
N GLU A 388 2.40 -7.20 13.14
CA GLU A 388 2.23 -6.95 14.56
C GLU A 388 3.46 -6.25 15.16
N MET A 389 4.68 -6.58 14.74
CA MET A 389 5.88 -5.86 15.17
C MET A 389 5.86 -4.39 14.74
N ALA A 390 5.41 -4.10 13.53
CA ALA A 390 5.19 -2.73 13.07
C ALA A 390 4.17 -1.99 13.94
N ARG A 391 3.07 -2.65 14.31
CA ARG A 391 2.07 -2.11 15.25
C ARG A 391 2.66 -1.82 16.61
N LEU A 392 3.37 -2.78 17.21
CA LEU A 392 3.92 -2.65 18.55
C LEU A 392 4.98 -1.54 18.61
N SER A 393 5.83 -1.43 17.58
CA SER A 393 6.79 -0.33 17.45
C SER A 393 6.07 1.02 17.32
N ALA A 394 5.07 1.11 16.42
CA ALA A 394 4.27 2.32 16.28
C ALA A 394 3.57 2.68 17.60
N ARG A 395 2.93 1.72 18.29
CA ARG A 395 2.26 1.90 19.60
C ARG A 395 3.21 2.36 20.70
N ALA A 396 4.49 1.96 20.64
CA ALA A 396 5.51 2.36 21.61
C ALA A 396 6.03 3.80 21.43
N GLY A 397 5.42 4.63 20.58
CA GLY A 397 5.86 6.01 20.39
C GLY A 397 6.77 6.22 19.19
N ASN A 398 6.97 5.22 18.34
CA ASN A 398 7.88 5.34 17.20
C ASN A 398 7.15 5.89 15.94
N PRO A 399 7.23 7.20 15.64
CA PRO A 399 6.62 7.75 14.43
C PRO A 399 7.26 7.21 13.14
N TYR A 400 8.49 6.69 13.19
CA TYR A 400 9.19 6.16 12.02
C TYR A 400 8.64 4.79 11.59
N ALA A 401 8.01 4.05 12.50
CA ALA A 401 7.32 2.80 12.19
C ALA A 401 5.91 3.04 11.61
N PHE A 402 5.37 4.25 11.71
CA PHE A 402 4.02 4.57 11.28
C PHE A 402 3.77 4.32 9.77
N PRO A 403 4.68 4.69 8.84
CA PRO A 403 4.50 4.36 7.42
C PRO A 403 4.39 2.85 7.16
N LEU A 404 5.27 2.04 7.78
CA LEU A 404 5.23 0.58 7.65
C LEU A 404 3.93 0.01 8.21
N TYR A 405 3.47 0.53 9.35
CA TYR A 405 2.25 0.04 9.97
C TYR A 405 1.00 0.36 9.13
N VAL A 406 0.88 1.60 8.64
CA VAL A 406 -0.22 1.97 7.73
C VAL A 406 -0.23 1.08 6.49
N PHE A 407 0.95 0.87 5.90
CA PHE A 407 1.07 0.12 4.66
C PHE A 407 0.75 -1.38 4.85
N THR A 408 1.21 -1.98 5.94
CA THR A 408 0.86 -3.37 6.30
C THR A 408 -0.63 -3.53 6.59
N LEU A 409 -1.28 -2.58 7.27
CA LEU A 409 -2.74 -2.61 7.43
C LEU A 409 -3.46 -2.51 6.08
N MET A 410 -3.02 -1.65 5.17
CA MET A 410 -3.57 -1.57 3.81
C MET A 410 -3.44 -2.92 3.07
N GLN A 411 -2.29 -3.58 3.17
CA GLN A 411 -2.09 -4.90 2.57
C GLN A 411 -2.98 -5.97 3.22
N ILE A 412 -3.17 -5.93 4.54
CA ILE A 412 -4.10 -6.82 5.25
C ILE A 412 -5.55 -6.61 4.79
N MET A 413 -5.96 -5.35 4.53
CA MET A 413 -7.29 -5.06 3.96
C MET A 413 -7.51 -5.74 2.61
N LEU A 414 -6.44 -5.99 1.86
CA LEU A 414 -6.50 -6.58 0.52
C LEU A 414 -6.37 -8.10 0.52
N VAL A 415 -6.01 -8.74 1.64
CA VAL A 415 -5.74 -10.19 1.73
C VAL A 415 -6.73 -11.08 0.98
N PRO A 416 -8.07 -10.95 1.14
CA PRO A 416 -9.02 -11.81 0.44
C PRO A 416 -9.16 -11.52 -1.06
N MET A 417 -8.74 -10.34 -1.51
CA MET A 417 -8.98 -9.84 -2.87
C MET A 417 -7.74 -9.96 -3.74
N VAL A 418 -6.60 -9.47 -3.26
CA VAL A 418 -5.36 -9.37 -4.02
C VAL A 418 -4.14 -9.32 -3.11
N SER A 419 -3.02 -9.88 -3.56
CA SER A 419 -1.76 -9.73 -2.84
C SER A 419 -1.24 -8.29 -2.89
N GLY A 420 -1.44 -7.55 -1.79
CA GLY A 420 -0.90 -6.20 -1.60
C GLY A 420 0.64 -6.12 -1.63
N LEU A 421 1.34 -7.27 -1.54
CA LEU A 421 2.79 -7.35 -1.69
C LEU A 421 3.22 -7.18 -3.16
N LEU A 422 2.44 -7.70 -4.09
CA LEU A 422 2.68 -7.58 -5.53
C LEU A 422 2.11 -6.27 -6.10
N MET A 423 1.11 -5.67 -5.45
CA MET A 423 0.55 -4.40 -5.90
C MET A 423 1.55 -3.24 -5.79
N GLY A 424 1.72 -2.49 -6.89
CA GLY A 424 2.26 -1.13 -6.85
C GLY A 424 3.62 -0.97 -6.19
N ALA A 425 4.53 -1.93 -6.36
CA ALA A 425 5.83 -2.00 -5.68
C ALA A 425 5.71 -2.23 -4.15
N GLY A 426 4.76 -3.06 -3.73
CA GLY A 426 4.49 -3.38 -2.32
C GLY A 426 5.69 -3.90 -1.55
N VAL A 427 6.44 -4.87 -2.10
CA VAL A 427 7.67 -5.39 -1.47
C VAL A 427 8.73 -4.29 -1.29
N ILE A 428 9.00 -3.48 -2.33
CA ILE A 428 9.97 -2.37 -2.21
C ILE A 428 9.53 -1.39 -1.13
N SER A 429 8.24 -1.06 -1.10
CA SER A 429 7.68 -0.12 -0.12
C SER A 429 7.81 -0.66 1.31
N ASN A 430 7.53 -1.95 1.53
CA ASN A 430 7.76 -2.60 2.82
C ASN A 430 9.22 -2.53 3.25
N LEU A 431 10.16 -2.84 2.36
CA LEU A 431 11.59 -2.77 2.64
C LEU A 431 12.05 -1.34 2.94
N ALA A 432 11.60 -0.35 2.14
CA ALA A 432 11.92 1.05 2.35
C ALA A 432 11.39 1.57 3.69
N PHE A 433 10.15 1.21 4.06
CA PHE A 433 9.55 1.64 5.34
C PHE A 433 10.16 0.92 6.54
N ALA A 434 10.51 -0.36 6.40
CA ALA A 434 11.25 -1.08 7.43
C ALA A 434 12.66 -0.49 7.63
N GLY A 435 13.39 -0.23 6.54
CA GLY A 435 14.70 0.43 6.58
C GLY A 435 14.62 1.82 7.21
N LEU A 436 13.62 2.63 6.84
CA LEU A 436 13.34 3.92 7.45
C LEU A 436 13.12 3.79 8.96
N ALA A 437 12.25 2.87 9.39
CA ALA A 437 11.93 2.66 10.79
C ALA A 437 13.18 2.27 11.60
N LEU A 438 13.99 1.34 11.09
CA LEU A 438 15.21 0.87 11.74
C LEU A 438 16.28 1.97 11.80
N LEU A 439 16.65 2.56 10.67
CA LEU A 439 17.72 3.55 10.58
C LEU A 439 17.38 4.83 11.37
N ALA A 440 16.15 5.32 11.28
CA ALA A 440 15.73 6.51 12.03
C ALA A 440 15.68 6.25 13.54
N THR A 441 15.28 5.04 13.95
CA THR A 441 15.32 4.64 15.37
C THR A 441 16.76 4.57 15.88
N PHE A 442 17.67 3.97 15.11
CA PHE A 442 19.09 3.89 15.45
C PHE A 442 19.75 5.27 15.52
N TYR A 443 19.51 6.14 14.54
CA TYR A 443 19.95 7.55 14.56
C TYR A 443 19.48 8.28 15.83
N ASN A 444 18.22 8.05 16.23
CA ASN A 444 17.65 8.65 17.43
C ASN A 444 18.35 8.16 18.71
N GLN A 445 18.76 6.90 18.76
CA GLN A 445 19.50 6.29 19.88
C GLN A 445 20.94 6.81 19.96
N LEU A 446 21.69 6.85 18.86
CA LEU A 446 23.06 7.38 18.83
C LEU A 446 23.14 8.82 19.34
N LYS A 447 22.22 9.68 18.89
CA LYS A 447 22.15 11.09 19.34
C LYS A 447 21.67 11.26 20.80
N ARG A 448 21.22 10.20 21.47
CA ARG A 448 20.98 10.21 22.92
C ARG A 448 22.22 9.79 23.70
N ALA A 449 22.98 8.81 23.21
CA ALA A 449 24.17 8.31 23.89
C ALA A 449 25.37 9.28 23.83
N GLY A 450 25.42 10.15 22.81
CA GLY A 450 26.44 11.22 22.71
C GLY A 450 26.11 12.52 23.45
N ARG A 451 25.18 12.48 24.41
CA ARG A 451 24.89 13.53 25.39
C ARG A 451 25.14 12.96 26.76
#